data_AF-A0A7Y2KW53-F1
#
_entry.id   AF-A0A7Y2KW53-F1
#
_cell.length_a   1.000
_cell.length_b   1.000
_cell.length_c   1.000
_cell.angle_alpha   90.00
_cell.angle_beta   90.00
_cell.angle_gamma   90.00
#
_symmetry.space_group_name_H-M   'P 1'
#
loop_
_entity.id
_entity.type
_entity.pdbx_description
1 polymer ?
#
loop_
_entity_poly.entity_id
_entity_poly.type
_entity_poly.pdbx_seq_one_letter_code
_entity_poly.pdbx_strand_id
1 'polypeptide(L)'
;MYIDDSNAQFRKDLTQMALLGLVIALVLATFISLIVCSISRPLRQTVEAMANIASGEGDLTLQLQVSGRDELSALARHFNVLLTN
;
A
#
# COMPACT_ATOMS: atom_id res chain seq x y z
N MET A 1 31.32 38.88 -17.36
CA MET A 1 30.17 38.41 -18.16
C MET A 1 30.09 36.88 -18.18
N TYR A 2 31.13 36.13 -18.57
CA TYR A 2 31.13 34.65 -18.61
C TYR A 2 30.77 33.91 -17.30
N ILE A 3 31.17 34.44 -16.14
CA ILE A 3 30.95 33.77 -14.83
C ILE A 3 29.47 33.81 -14.40
N ASP A 4 28.72 34.84 -14.80
CA ASP A 4 27.32 35.01 -14.39
C ASP A 4 26.39 34.05 -15.14
N ASP A 5 26.61 33.88 -16.45
CA ASP A 5 25.86 32.93 -17.30
C ASP A 5 26.08 31.48 -16.86
N SER A 6 27.31 31.12 -16.47
CA SER A 6 27.65 29.79 -15.94
C SER A 6 26.88 29.47 -14.65
N ASN A 7 26.82 30.44 -13.73
CA ASN A 7 26.07 30.29 -12.47
C ASN A 7 24.56 30.20 -12.70
N ALA A 8 24.02 30.97 -13.65
CA ALA A 8 22.60 30.97 -13.97
C ALA A 8 22.16 29.64 -14.62
N GLN A 9 22.98 29.07 -15.51
CA GLN A 9 22.73 27.75 -16.09
C GLN A 9 22.80 26.66 -15.03
N PHE A 10 23.84 26.66 -14.20
CA PHE A 10 23.99 25.69 -13.12
C PHE A 10 22.81 25.67 -12.15
N ARG A 11 22.30 26.84 -11.76
CA ARG A 11 21.11 26.94 -10.89
C ARG A 11 19.86 26.36 -11.56
N LYS A 12 19.67 26.58 -12.86
CA LYS A 12 18.54 26.00 -13.60
C LYS A 12 18.62 24.47 -13.61
N ASP A 13 19.79 23.91 -13.91
CA ASP A 13 20.01 22.47 -13.92
C ASP A 13 19.74 21.85 -12.54
N LEU A 14 20.26 22.47 -11.48
CA LEU A 14 19.98 22.04 -10.10
C LEU A 14 18.48 22.07 -9.78
N THR A 15 17.76 23.14 -10.15
CA THR A 15 16.32 23.22 -9.90
C THR A 15 15.53 22.19 -10.70
N GLN A 16 15.92 21.91 -11.95
CA GLN A 16 15.28 20.89 -12.77
C GLN A 16 15.50 19.48 -12.21
N MET A 17 16.74 19.16 -11.82
CA MET A 17 17.06 17.87 -11.19
C MET A 17 16.32 17.70 -9.86
N ALA A 18 16.24 18.75 -9.04
CA ALA A 18 15.51 18.73 -7.79
C ALA A 18 13.99 18.51 -8.00
N LEU A 19 13.40 19.20 -8.99
CA LEU A 19 11.99 19.01 -9.36
C LEU A 19 11.72 17.59 -9.84
N LEU A 20 12.58 17.05 -10.71
CA LEU A 20 12.45 15.69 -11.20
C LEU A 20 12.55 14.68 -10.05
N GLY A 21 13.53 14.86 -9.17
CA GLY A 21 13.72 14.02 -7.98
C GLY A 21 12.50 14.08 -7.04
N LEU A 22 11.93 15.27 -6.82
CA LEU A 22 10.73 15.46 -6.00
C LEU A 22 9.53 14.72 -6.60
N VAL A 23 9.32 14.84 -7.92
CA VAL A 23 8.22 14.14 -8.61
C VAL A 23 8.37 12.63 -8.46
N ILE A 24 9.56 12.09 -8.69
CA ILE A 24 9.84 10.66 -8.53
C ILE A 24 9.58 10.22 -7.08
N ALA A 25 10.06 10.98 -6.10
CA ALA A 25 9.86 10.67 -4.68
C ALA A 25 8.37 10.64 -4.31
N LEU A 26 7.57 11.60 -4.79
CA LEU A 26 6.13 11.64 -4.55
C LEU A 26 5.39 10.47 -5.20
N VAL A 27 5.77 10.12 -6.43
CA VAL A 27 5.20 8.95 -7.13
C VAL A 27 5.50 7.66 -6.37
N LEU A 28 6.76 7.45 -5.97
CA LEU A 28 7.16 6.28 -5.19
C LEU A 28 6.45 6.23 -3.83
N ALA A 29 6.40 7.35 -3.10
CA ALA A 29 5.70 7.43 -1.81
C ALA A 29 4.21 7.08 -1.96
N THR A 30 3.57 7.55 -3.03
CA THR A 30 2.17 7.23 -3.33
C THR A 30 1.99 5.73 -3.57
N PHE A 31 2.80 5.12 -4.43
CA PHE A 31 2.72 3.67 -4.69
C PHE A 31 2.99 2.83 -3.45
N ILE A 32 4.01 3.18 -2.66
CA ILE A 32 4.32 2.48 -1.40
C ILE A 32 3.12 2.57 -0.45
N SER A 33 2.53 3.75 -0.29
CA SER A 33 1.36 3.95 0.57
C SER A 33 0.17 3.10 0.13
N LEU A 34 -0.09 3.04 -1.19
CA LEU A 34 -1.15 2.20 -1.75
C LEU A 34 -0.90 0.72 -1.50
N ILE A 35 0.32 0.23 -1.74
CA ILE A 35 0.69 -1.17 -1.51
C ILE A 35 0.50 -1.53 -0.04
N VAL A 36 1.05 -0.74 0.88
CA VAL A 36 0.91 -0.96 2.32
C VAL A 36 -0.56 -1.00 2.73
N CYS A 37 -1.38 -0.09 2.24
CA CYS A 37 -2.81 -0.07 2.58
C CYS A 37 -3.56 -1.27 1.99
N SER A 38 -3.22 -1.68 0.76
CA SER A 38 -3.86 -2.80 0.06
C SER A 38 -3.50 -4.17 0.64
N ILE A 39 -2.32 -4.33 1.25
CA ILE A 39 -1.84 -5.63 1.76
C ILE A 39 -1.98 -5.71 3.28
N SER A 40 -1.46 -4.73 4.01
CA SER A 40 -1.34 -4.83 5.47
C SER A 40 -2.70 -4.82 6.16
N ARG A 41 -3.69 -4.09 5.60
CA ARG A 41 -5.02 -3.99 6.21
C ARG A 41 -5.82 -5.30 6.08
N PRO A 42 -5.98 -5.92 4.89
CA PRO A 42 -6.66 -7.21 4.78
C PRO A 42 -5.93 -8.34 5.51
N LEU A 43 -4.59 -8.33 5.50
CA LEU A 43 -3.80 -9.34 6.20
C LEU A 43 -4.04 -9.28 7.71
N ARG A 44 -4.00 -8.07 8.29
CA ARG A 44 -4.29 -7.88 9.72
C ARG A 44 -5.70 -8.32 10.08
N GLN A 45 -6.70 -7.98 9.27
CA GLN A 45 -8.08 -8.44 9.48
C GLN A 45 -8.18 -9.96 9.47
N THR A 46 -7.47 -10.62 8.54
CA THR A 46 -7.43 -12.08 8.45
C THR A 46 -6.79 -12.69 9.69
N VAL A 47 -5.66 -12.15 10.17
CA VAL A 47 -4.98 -12.61 11.38
C VAL A 47 -5.86 -12.45 12.62
N GLU A 48 -6.51 -11.29 12.79
CA GLU A 48 -7.43 -11.05 13.90
C GLU A 48 -8.63 -12.00 13.87
N ALA A 49 -9.20 -12.25 12.68
CA ALA A 49 -10.29 -13.19 12.52
C ALA A 49 -9.88 -14.63 12.89
N MET A 50 -8.70 -15.08 12.44
CA MET A 50 -8.18 -16.40 12.82
C MET A 50 -7.88 -16.51 14.31
N ALA A 51 -7.34 -15.45 14.93
CA ALA A 51 -7.07 -15.42 16.36
C ALA A 51 -8.36 -15.54 17.20
N ASN A 52 -9.43 -14.86 16.79
CA ASN A 52 -10.75 -14.94 17.44
C ASN A 52 -11.39 -16.34 17.32
N ILE A 53 -11.19 -17.02 16.18
CA ILE A 53 -11.64 -18.42 16.01
C ILE A 53 -10.82 -19.34 16.91
N ALA A 54 -9.49 -19.17 16.93
CA ALA A 54 -8.58 -20.01 17.70
C ALA A 54 -8.74 -19.85 19.23
N SER A 55 -9.18 -18.68 19.71
CA SER A 55 -9.41 -18.42 21.14
C SER A 55 -10.69 -19.08 21.69
N GLY A 56 -11.55 -19.64 20.83
CA GLY A 56 -12.80 -20.28 21.25
C GLY A 56 -13.96 -19.32 21.54
N GLU A 57 -13.74 -18.00 21.43
CA GLU A 57 -14.81 -16.99 21.49
C GLU A 57 -15.59 -16.89 20.17
N GLY A 58 -14.93 -17.21 19.04
CA GLY A 58 -15.53 -17.78 17.84
C GLY A 58 -16.82 -17.15 17.32
N ASP A 59 -16.87 -15.81 17.20
CA ASP A 59 -17.91 -15.16 16.41
C ASP A 59 -17.69 -15.47 14.92
N LEU A 60 -18.27 -16.58 14.47
CA LEU A 60 -18.21 -17.10 13.11
C LEU A 60 -19.01 -16.22 12.12
N THR A 61 -19.65 -15.14 12.59
CA THR A 61 -20.34 -14.19 11.71
C THR A 61 -19.39 -13.21 11.02
N LEU A 62 -18.11 -13.22 11.39
CA LEU A 62 -17.12 -12.30 10.82
C LEU A 62 -16.83 -12.61 9.35
N GLN A 63 -17.20 -11.69 8.46
CA GLN A 63 -16.87 -11.78 7.03
C GLN A 63 -15.71 -10.85 6.69
N LEU A 64 -14.65 -11.41 6.09
CA LEU A 64 -13.58 -10.62 5.51
C LEU A 64 -14.08 -9.92 4.25
N GLN A 65 -13.73 -8.64 4.08
CA GLN A 65 -14.05 -7.91 2.86
C GLN A 65 -13.30 -8.52 1.67
N VAL A 66 -14.06 -8.91 0.65
CA VAL A 66 -13.51 -9.39 -0.62
C VAL A 66 -13.45 -8.20 -1.57
N SER A 67 -12.25 -7.66 -1.80
CA SER A 67 -12.04 -6.56 -2.74
C SER A 67 -10.77 -6.81 -3.55
N GLY A 68 -10.90 -6.81 -4.88
CA GLY A 68 -9.81 -7.10 -5.79
C GLY A 68 -9.95 -8.45 -6.49
N ARG A 69 -8.92 -8.81 -7.27
CA ARG A 69 -8.85 -10.05 -8.05
C ARG A 69 -7.52 -10.78 -7.82
N ASP A 70 -6.87 -10.50 -6.69
CA ASP A 70 -5.58 -11.03 -6.28
C ASP A 70 -5.70 -12.18 -5.26
N GLU A 71 -4.54 -12.64 -4.76
CA GLU A 71 -4.40 -13.71 -3.80
C GLU A 71 -5.05 -13.38 -2.45
N LEU A 72 -5.00 -12.11 -2.01
CA LEU A 72 -5.66 -11.66 -0.77
C LEU A 72 -7.18 -11.73 -0.89
N SER A 73 -7.72 -11.36 -2.05
CA SER A 73 -9.14 -11.50 -2.37
C SER A 73 -9.57 -12.97 -2.41
N ALA A 74 -8.70 -13.86 -2.92
CA ALA A 74 -8.95 -15.29 -2.92
C ALA A 74 -8.94 -15.86 -1.49
N LEU A 75 -7.97 -15.47 -0.67
CA LEU A 75 -7.88 -15.86 0.74
C LEU A 75 -9.14 -15.44 1.51
N ALA A 76 -9.58 -14.19 1.37
CA ALA A 76 -10.79 -13.69 2.01
C ALA A 76 -12.04 -14.49 1.59
N ARG A 77 -12.18 -14.84 0.31
CA ARG A 77 -13.27 -15.71 -0.17
C ARG A 77 -13.23 -17.08 0.48
N HIS A 78 -12.08 -17.74 0.50
CA HIS A 78 -11.95 -19.08 1.08
C HIS A 78 -12.23 -19.09 2.58
N PHE A 79 -11.78 -18.06 3.30
CA PHE A 79 -12.10 -17.87 4.70
C PHE A 79 -13.60 -17.72 4.95
N ASN A 80 -14.29 -16.85 4.20
CA ASN A 80 -15.73 -16.65 4.34
C ASN A 80 -16.52 -17.95 4.02
N VAL A 81 -16.07 -18.75 3.05
CA VAL A 81 -16.68 -20.06 2.74
C VAL A 81 -16.52 -21.05 3.89
N LEU A 82 -15.36 -21.08 4.55
CA LEU A 82 -15.12 -21.94 5.71
C LEU A 82 -16.05 -21.61 6.89
N LEU A 83 -16.46 -20.35 7.03
CA LEU A 83 -17.38 -19.92 8.09
C LEU A 83 -18.87 -20.13 7.75
N THR A 84 -19.20 -20.30 6.47
CA THR A 84 -20.57 -20.50 6.01
C THR A 84 -20.98 -21.98 5.95
N ASN A 85 -20.01 -22.91 5.94
CA ASN A 85 -20.21 -24.36 6.00
C ASN A 85 -20.07 -24.89 7.42
#